data_AF-A0A1E5ABE9-F1
#
_entry.id   AF-A0A1E5ABE9-F1
#
_cell.length_a   1.000
_cell.length_b   1.000
_cell.length_c   1.000
_cell.angle_alpha   90.00
_cell.angle_beta   90.00
_cell.angle_gamma   90.00
#
_symmetry.space_group_name_H-M   'P 1'
#
loop_
_entity.id
_entity.type
_entity.pdbx_description
1 polymer ?
#
loop_
_entity_poly.entity_id
_entity_poly.type
_entity_poly.pdbx_seq_one_letter_code
_entity_poly.pdbx_strand_id
1 'polypeptide(L)'
;MKTLILFGFYSITSFVFCQTHTTNTKVDFTIAFGSCNKQTAPQPLWKEILKNKPNIFIWGGDNIYADSDDMNKVANDYKIQNSNPEYQKLKSAIPIMATWDDHDYGKNDVGSMGKEKRKSTIVFGFPGSRKK
;
A
#
# COMPACT_ATOMS: atom_id res chain seq x y z
N MET A 1 -13.12 -69.28 52.13
CA MET A 1 -12.13 -68.81 51.15
C MET A 1 -12.83 -68.47 49.84
N LYS A 2 -13.06 -67.18 49.56
CA LYS A 2 -13.40 -66.68 48.22
C LYS A 2 -12.75 -65.30 48.08
N THR A 3 -11.62 -65.28 47.38
CA THR A 3 -10.84 -64.07 47.09
C THR A 3 -11.48 -63.39 45.89
N LEU A 4 -12.03 -62.18 46.07
CA LEU A 4 -12.64 -61.40 44.99
C LEU A 4 -11.59 -60.41 44.46
N ILE A 5 -11.13 -60.62 43.23
CA ILE A 5 -10.13 -59.75 42.57
C ILE A 5 -10.88 -58.74 41.71
N LEU A 6 -10.87 -57.46 42.13
CA LEU A 6 -11.35 -56.35 41.31
C LEU A 6 -10.26 -55.95 40.30
N PHE A 7 -10.52 -56.18 39.01
CA PHE A 7 -9.71 -55.63 37.92
C PHE A 7 -10.16 -54.19 37.65
N GLY A 8 -9.42 -53.21 38.19
CA GLY A 8 -9.60 -51.80 37.85
C GLY A 8 -9.02 -51.52 36.47
N PHE A 9 -9.88 -51.25 35.48
CA PHE A 9 -9.47 -50.74 34.17
C PHE A 9 -9.03 -49.27 34.30
N TYR A 10 -7.73 -49.03 34.40
CA TYR A 10 -7.15 -47.68 34.25
C TYR A 10 -7.09 -47.34 32.75
N SER A 11 -8.12 -46.65 32.25
CA SER A 11 -8.09 -46.06 30.92
C SER A 11 -7.14 -44.86 30.93
N ILE A 12 -5.90 -45.05 30.48
CA ILE A 12 -4.95 -43.96 30.27
C ILE A 12 -5.42 -43.17 29.03
N THR A 13 -6.13 -42.08 29.25
CA THR A 13 -6.44 -41.11 28.20
C THR A 13 -5.18 -40.30 27.90
N SER A 14 -4.42 -40.69 26.87
CA SER A 14 -3.29 -39.90 26.37
C SER A 14 -3.81 -38.59 25.77
N PHE A 15 -3.76 -37.50 26.54
CA PHE A 15 -3.94 -36.16 26.03
C PHE A 15 -2.71 -35.77 25.19
N VAL A 16 -2.86 -35.78 23.87
CA VAL A 16 -1.85 -35.21 22.97
C VAL A 16 -1.99 -33.69 23.02
N PHE A 17 -1.11 -33.04 23.79
CA PHE A 17 -0.96 -31.58 23.75
C PHE A 17 -0.21 -31.21 22.46
N CYS A 18 -0.95 -30.89 21.41
CA CYS A 18 -0.38 -30.23 20.23
C CYS A 18 -0.14 -28.75 20.59
N GLN A 19 1.09 -28.41 20.95
CA GLN A 19 1.44 -27.03 21.25
C GLN A 19 1.67 -26.31 19.92
N THR A 20 0.67 -25.51 19.50
CA THR A 20 0.83 -24.61 18.36
C THR A 20 1.85 -23.55 18.73
N HIS A 21 3.04 -23.62 18.15
CA HIS A 21 4.02 -22.54 18.23
C HIS A 21 3.49 -21.36 17.40
N THR A 22 2.72 -20.48 18.04
CA THR A 22 2.50 -19.13 17.50
C THR A 22 3.82 -18.39 17.64
N THR A 23 4.58 -18.31 16.56
CA THR A 23 5.65 -17.32 16.48
C THR A 23 4.98 -15.96 16.61
N ASN A 24 5.25 -15.25 17.70
CA ASN A 24 4.84 -13.87 17.87
C ASN A 24 5.70 -13.02 16.93
N THR A 25 5.42 -13.08 15.63
CA THR A 25 6.07 -12.26 14.62
C THR A 25 5.58 -10.84 14.81
N LYS A 26 6.32 -10.10 15.63
CA LYS A 26 6.14 -8.65 15.74
C LYS A 26 6.34 -8.06 14.34
N VAL A 27 5.28 -7.45 13.80
CA VAL A 27 5.38 -6.71 12.53
C VAL A 27 6.24 -5.48 12.79
N ASP A 28 7.47 -5.52 12.30
CA ASP A 28 8.44 -4.43 12.50
C ASP A 28 8.31 -3.33 11.44
N PHE A 29 7.63 -3.61 10.32
CA PHE A 29 7.44 -2.66 9.24
C PHE A 29 6.19 -2.98 8.41
N THR A 30 5.36 -1.98 8.14
CA THR A 30 4.13 -2.06 7.34
C THR A 30 4.23 -1.12 6.15
N ILE A 31 4.00 -1.64 4.95
CA ILE A 31 3.95 -0.88 3.70
C ILE A 31 2.51 -0.79 3.24
N ALA A 32 2.02 0.43 3.01
CA ALA A 32 0.82 0.64 2.22
C ALA A 32 1.23 0.92 0.77
N PHE A 33 0.52 0.34 -0.19
CA PHE A 33 0.75 0.61 -1.61
C PHE A 33 -0.58 0.76 -2.35
N GLY A 34 -0.60 1.55 -3.41
CA GLY A 34 -1.81 1.78 -4.20
C GLY A 34 -1.53 2.43 -5.55
N SER A 35 -2.48 2.33 -6.46
CA SER A 35 -2.45 2.87 -7.81
C SER A 35 -3.86 3.27 -8.24
N CYS A 36 -4.01 3.78 -9.46
CA CYS A 36 -5.30 4.01 -10.12
C CYS A 36 -6.19 5.00 -9.36
N ASN A 37 -5.61 6.16 -9.06
CA ASN A 37 -6.26 7.21 -8.31
C ASN A 37 -6.74 8.36 -9.19
N LYS A 38 -8.04 8.41 -9.44
CA LYS A 38 -8.66 9.55 -10.14
C LYS A 38 -8.80 10.74 -9.19
N GLN A 39 -8.00 11.77 -9.41
CA GLN A 39 -7.89 12.98 -8.58
C GLN A 39 -9.20 13.75 -8.41
N THR A 40 -10.15 13.59 -9.33
CA THR A 40 -11.47 14.23 -9.30
C THR A 40 -12.57 13.38 -8.67
N ALA A 41 -12.29 12.11 -8.37
CA ALA A 41 -13.25 11.21 -7.73
C ALA A 41 -13.10 11.24 -6.19
N PRO A 42 -14.13 10.80 -5.44
CA PRO A 42 -14.00 10.57 -4.00
C PRO A 42 -12.87 9.57 -3.69
N GLN A 43 -12.02 9.90 -2.72
CA GLN A 43 -10.88 9.07 -2.29
C GLN A 43 -11.04 8.66 -0.81
N PRO A 44 -11.96 7.72 -0.48
CA PRO A 44 -12.18 7.28 0.90
C PRO A 44 -11.00 6.49 1.48
N LEU A 45 -10.10 6.02 0.62
CA LEU A 45 -8.98 5.13 0.95
C LEU A 45 -7.97 5.73 1.94
N TRP A 46 -7.76 7.06 1.94
CA TRP A 46 -6.74 7.70 2.78
C TRP A 46 -6.94 7.48 4.27
N LYS A 47 -8.19 7.49 4.71
CA LYS A 47 -8.55 7.28 6.12
C LYS A 47 -8.24 5.84 6.54
N GLU A 48 -8.56 4.87 5.69
CA GLU A 48 -8.31 3.46 5.96
C GLU A 48 -6.81 3.14 5.93
N ILE A 49 -6.04 3.76 5.03
CA ILE A 49 -4.58 3.64 5.03
C ILE A 49 -4.01 4.16 6.35
N LEU A 50 -4.39 5.36 6.79
CA LEU A 50 -3.92 5.93 8.06
C LEU A 50 -4.25 5.06 9.27
N LYS A 51 -5.44 4.43 9.28
CA LYS A 51 -5.88 3.53 10.37
C LYS A 51 -4.96 2.32 10.54
N ASN A 52 -4.35 1.83 9.46
CA ASN A 52 -3.42 0.71 9.48
C ASN A 52 -1.98 1.09 9.89
N LYS A 53 -1.72 2.36 10.18
CA LYS A 53 -0.42 2.88 10.66
C LYS A 53 0.79 2.38 9.84
N PRO A 54 0.78 2.50 8.50
CA PRO A 54 1.93 2.11 7.69
C PRO A 54 3.14 2.98 8.02
N ASN A 55 4.34 2.43 7.80
CA ASN A 55 5.58 3.19 7.89
C ASN A 55 5.86 4.02 6.63
N ILE A 56 5.29 3.63 5.49
CA ILE A 56 5.45 4.29 4.19
C ILE A 56 4.24 4.00 3.29
N PHE A 57 3.90 4.95 2.43
CA PHE A 57 2.99 4.72 1.32
C PHE A 57 3.73 4.76 -0.02
N ILE A 58 3.47 3.78 -0.88
CA ILE A 58 4.08 3.66 -2.21
C ILE A 58 2.99 3.71 -3.28
N TRP A 59 3.03 4.77 -4.08
CA TRP A 59 2.30 4.86 -5.33
C TRP A 59 2.88 3.92 -6.40
N GLY A 60 2.03 3.11 -7.02
CA GLY A 60 2.42 2.16 -8.07
C GLY A 60 2.39 2.71 -9.49
N GLY A 61 1.85 3.91 -9.71
CA GLY A 61 1.46 4.43 -11.02
C GLY A 61 -0.03 4.78 -11.04
N ASP A 62 -0.48 5.44 -12.11
CA ASP A 62 -1.80 6.06 -12.20
C ASP A 62 -2.12 6.89 -10.95
N ASN A 63 -1.16 7.71 -10.51
CA ASN A 63 -1.32 8.52 -9.30
C ASN A 63 -2.36 9.63 -9.55
N ILE A 64 -2.46 10.05 -10.81
CA ILE A 64 -3.53 10.87 -11.39
C ILE A 64 -3.90 10.32 -12.77
N TYR A 65 -5.07 10.72 -13.26
CA TYR A 65 -5.50 10.52 -14.65
C TYR A 65 -5.44 11.84 -15.39
N ALA A 66 -4.26 12.16 -15.95
CA ALA A 66 -4.06 13.39 -16.70
C ALA A 66 -4.41 13.25 -18.18
N ASP A 67 -4.10 12.10 -18.80
CA ASP A 67 -4.45 11.80 -20.19
C ASP A 67 -4.05 12.89 -21.20
N SER A 68 -2.88 13.49 -21.00
CA SER A 68 -2.52 14.73 -21.68
C SER A 68 -1.03 14.93 -21.82
N ASP A 69 -0.63 15.38 -23.02
CA ASP A 69 0.73 15.82 -23.31
C ASP A 69 0.99 17.28 -22.86
N ASP A 70 -0.07 18.03 -22.50
CA ASP A 70 0.04 19.36 -21.90
C ASP A 70 0.45 19.26 -20.43
N MET A 71 1.67 19.69 -20.13
CA MET A 71 2.25 19.68 -18.79
C MET A 71 1.59 20.65 -17.82
N ASN A 72 0.91 21.69 -18.31
CA ASN A 72 0.13 22.56 -17.43
C ASN A 72 -1.09 21.81 -16.87
N LYS A 73 -1.73 20.99 -17.72
CA LYS A 73 -2.82 20.12 -17.26
C LYS A 73 -2.31 19.07 -16.27
N VAL A 74 -1.22 18.37 -16.58
CA VAL A 74 -0.59 17.40 -15.65
C VAL A 74 -0.27 18.06 -14.31
N ALA A 75 0.32 19.26 -14.32
CA ALA A 75 0.61 20.00 -13.10
C ALA A 75 -0.64 20.39 -12.31
N ASN A 76 -1.70 20.80 -13.00
CA ASN A 76 -2.96 21.11 -12.36
C ASN A 76 -3.64 19.87 -11.76
N ASP A 77 -3.60 18.74 -12.45
CA ASP A 77 -4.15 17.47 -11.95
C ASP A 77 -3.39 16.98 -10.71
N TYR A 78 -2.06 17.11 -10.69
CA TYR A 78 -1.30 16.85 -9.49
C TYR A 78 -1.56 17.87 -8.37
N LYS A 79 -1.84 19.13 -8.70
CA LYS A 79 -2.27 20.12 -7.71
C LYS A 79 -3.60 19.72 -7.09
N ILE A 80 -4.55 19.23 -7.88
CA ILE A 80 -5.83 18.71 -7.39
C ILE A 80 -5.58 17.55 -6.42
N GLN A 81 -4.78 16.55 -6.81
CA GLN A 81 -4.45 15.44 -5.92
C GLN A 81 -3.78 15.91 -4.61
N ASN A 82 -2.79 16.80 -4.71
CA ASN A 82 -2.07 17.35 -3.55
C ASN A 82 -2.92 18.29 -2.68
N SER A 83 -4.08 18.74 -3.17
CA SER A 83 -5.03 19.55 -2.41
C SER A 83 -6.04 18.73 -1.61
N ASN A 84 -6.10 17.41 -1.81
CA ASN A 84 -6.98 16.54 -1.03
C ASN A 84 -6.57 16.55 0.46
N PRO A 85 -7.44 16.99 1.39
CA PRO A 85 -7.08 17.14 2.80
C PRO A 85 -6.66 15.84 3.48
N GLU A 86 -7.26 14.70 3.11
CA GLU A 86 -6.91 13.41 3.71
C GLU A 86 -5.58 12.88 3.16
N TYR A 87 -5.29 13.13 1.88
CA TYR A 87 -3.99 12.84 1.31
C TYR A 87 -2.88 13.72 1.92
N GLN A 88 -3.19 15.00 2.21
CA GLN A 88 -2.26 15.87 2.93
C GLN A 88 -1.95 15.35 4.33
N LYS A 89 -2.95 14.84 5.07
CA LYS A 89 -2.73 14.18 6.37
C LYS A 89 -1.78 12.99 6.23
N LEU A 90 -1.95 12.15 5.20
CA LEU A 90 -1.03 11.04 4.93
C LEU A 90 0.40 11.55 4.67
N LYS A 91 0.57 12.53 3.78
CA LYS A 91 1.87 13.14 3.46
C LYS A 91 2.59 13.72 4.67
N SER A 92 1.84 14.28 5.61
CA SER A 92 2.39 14.83 6.86
C SER A 92 2.72 13.75 7.89
N ALA A 93 2.06 12.59 7.82
CA ALA A 93 2.24 11.52 8.79
C ALA A 93 3.39 10.56 8.42
N ILE A 94 3.55 10.26 7.13
CA ILE A 94 4.48 9.22 6.67
C ILE A 94 5.18 9.62 5.36
N PRO A 95 6.37 9.04 5.07
CA PRO A 95 6.99 9.17 3.76
C PRO A 95 6.09 8.63 2.65
N ILE A 96 6.12 9.30 1.49
CA ILE A 96 5.47 8.84 0.26
C ILE A 96 6.51 8.66 -0.85
N MET A 97 6.55 7.48 -1.43
CA MET A 97 7.31 7.17 -2.65
C MET A 97 6.34 6.88 -3.80
N ALA A 98 6.84 6.93 -5.04
CA ALA A 98 6.04 6.59 -6.20
C ALA A 98 6.85 6.13 -7.39
N THR A 99 6.16 5.38 -8.25
CA THR A 99 6.43 5.25 -9.67
C THR A 99 5.34 5.95 -10.48
N TRP A 100 5.47 5.95 -11.81
CA TRP A 100 4.50 6.52 -12.74
C TRP A 100 4.01 5.45 -13.70
N ASP A 101 2.79 5.63 -14.20
CA ASP A 101 2.26 4.97 -15.38
C ASP A 101 1.82 6.01 -16.44
N ASP A 102 1.41 5.59 -17.62
CA ASP A 102 1.10 6.44 -18.78
C ASP A 102 0.14 7.61 -18.48
N HIS A 103 -0.90 7.37 -17.69
CA HIS A 103 -1.86 8.38 -17.24
C HIS A 103 -1.24 9.54 -16.44
N ASP A 104 -0.06 9.34 -15.82
CA ASP A 104 0.62 10.33 -15.00
C ASP A 104 1.42 11.37 -15.80
N TYR A 105 1.68 11.12 -17.08
CA TYR A 105 2.60 11.95 -17.88
C TYR A 105 2.24 12.09 -19.35
N GLY A 106 1.25 11.35 -19.84
CA GLY A 106 0.86 11.35 -21.24
C GLY A 106 -0.59 10.92 -21.42
N LYS A 107 -0.95 10.61 -22.67
CA LYS A 107 -2.25 10.03 -23.02
C LYS A 107 -2.35 8.57 -22.59
N ASN A 108 -3.57 8.10 -22.33
CA ASN A 108 -3.83 6.68 -22.14
C ASN A 108 -3.24 5.81 -23.27
N ASP A 109 -2.77 4.62 -22.89
CA ASP A 109 -2.16 3.59 -23.73
C ASP A 109 -0.85 4.01 -24.43
N VAL A 110 -0.19 5.06 -23.93
CA VAL A 110 1.12 5.49 -24.46
C VAL A 110 2.25 4.98 -23.56
N GLY A 111 2.66 3.74 -23.81
CA GLY A 111 3.80 3.08 -23.13
C GLY A 111 5.18 3.70 -23.43
N SER A 112 5.25 4.87 -24.07
CA SER A 112 6.52 5.49 -24.44
C SER A 112 7.27 5.99 -23.20
N MET A 113 8.43 5.39 -22.91
CA MET A 113 9.32 5.76 -21.80
C MET A 113 10.12 7.04 -22.10
N GLY A 114 9.47 8.06 -22.66
CA GLY A 114 10.09 9.21 -23.31
C GLY A 114 10.30 10.47 -22.45
N LYS A 115 10.42 11.62 -23.13
CA LYS A 115 10.67 12.97 -22.56
C LYS A 115 9.56 13.39 -21.60
N GLU A 116 8.37 12.85 -21.79
CA GLU A 116 7.13 13.11 -21.09
C GLU A 116 7.22 12.61 -19.64
N LYS A 117 7.74 11.39 -19.41
CA LYS A 117 8.06 10.86 -18.07
C LYS A 117 8.97 11.80 -17.27
N ARG A 118 10.01 12.35 -17.92
CA ARG A 118 10.97 13.27 -17.28
C ARG A 118 10.32 14.59 -16.87
N LYS A 119 9.37 15.10 -17.65
CA LYS A 119 8.65 16.34 -17.34
C LYS A 119 7.68 16.13 -16.18
N SER A 120 6.90 15.05 -16.18
CA SER A 120 5.97 14.72 -15.07
C SER A 120 6.69 14.48 -13.74
N THR A 121 7.88 13.85 -13.77
CA THR A 121 8.77 13.74 -12.61
C THR A 121 9.01 15.08 -11.91
N ILE A 122 9.30 16.13 -12.68
CA ILE A 122 9.63 17.47 -12.16
C ILE A 122 8.38 18.11 -11.55
N VAL A 123 7.23 17.89 -12.18
CA VAL A 123 5.94 18.42 -11.76
C VAL A 123 5.48 17.83 -10.43
N PHE A 124 5.62 16.52 -10.22
CA PHE A 124 5.27 15.92 -8.93
C PHE A 124 6.33 16.15 -7.85
N GLY A 125 7.61 16.21 -8.23
CA GLY A 125 8.71 16.40 -7.30
C GLY A 125 9.13 15.12 -6.57
N PHE A 126 9.28 14.00 -7.28
CA PHE A 126 9.83 12.78 -6.67
C PHE A 126 11.36 12.71 -6.75
N PRO A 127 12.06 12.40 -5.65
CA PRO A 127 13.51 12.19 -5.67
C PRO A 127 13.95 10.91 -6.40
N GLY A 128 13.04 9.96 -6.69
CA GLY A 128 13.34 8.61 -7.18
C GLY A 128 13.65 8.45 -8.69
N SER A 129 13.38 9.45 -9.53
CA SER A 129 13.62 9.38 -10.99
C SER A 129 14.89 10.07 -11.46
N ARG A 130 15.70 10.61 -10.56
CA ARG A 130 17.07 10.99 -10.89
C ARG A 130 17.88 9.71 -11.06
N LYS A 131 17.85 9.13 -12.27
CA LYS A 131 18.90 8.20 -12.68
C LYS A 131 20.23 8.96 -12.58
N LYS A 132 21.19 8.35 -11.87
CA LYS A 132 22.60 8.72 -11.92
C LYS A 132 23.08 8.85 -13.36
#